data_AF-A0A2A9EL05-F1
#
_entry.id   AF-A0A2A9EL05-F1
#
_cell.length_a   1.000
_cell.length_b   1.000
_cell.length_c   1.000
_cell.angle_alpha   90.00
_cell.angle_beta   90.00
_cell.angle_gamma   90.00
#
_symmetry.space_group_name_H-M   'P 1'
#
loop_
_entity.id
_entity.type
_entity.pdbx_description
1 polymer ?
#
loop_
_entity_poly.entity_id
_entity_poly.type
_entity_poly.pdbx_seq_one_letter_code
_entity_poly.pdbx_strand_id
1 'polypeptide(L)' 'MSPTVVGLFTGLLLGIAWVVGGFYAFVGTAVLGAIGFLVGKVVAGEIDLTPYLGGGSRRSR' A
#
# COMPACT_ATOMS: atom_id res chain seq x y z
N MET A 1 -5.94 3.02 -13.66
CA MET A 1 -5.78 1.65 -14.18
C MET A 1 -7.00 0.84 -13.77
N SER A 2 -7.46 -0.13 -14.56
CA SER A 2 -8.61 -0.94 -14.15
C SER A 2 -8.24 -1.81 -12.94
N PRO A 3 -9.14 -1.97 -11.95
CA PRO A 3 -8.90 -2.82 -10.78
C PRO A 3 -8.48 -4.25 -11.15
N THR A 4 -8.97 -4.75 -12.29
CA THR A 4 -8.63 -6.06 -12.85
C THR A 4 -7.16 -6.19 -13.21
N VAL A 5 -6.55 -5.18 -13.85
CA VAL A 5 -5.13 -5.22 -14.23
C VAL A 5 -4.23 -5.17 -12.99
N VAL A 6 -4.61 -4.37 -11.99
CA VAL A 6 -3.89 -4.30 -10.72
C VAL A 6 -3.95 -5.65 -9.98
N GLY A 7 -5.12 -6.28 -9.94
CA GLY A 7 -5.29 -7.60 -9.35
C GLY A 7 -4.47 -8.69 -10.06
N LEU A 8 -4.47 -8.69 -11.40
CA LEU A 8 -3.67 -9.62 -12.20
C LEU A 8 -2.16 -9.47 -11.93
N PHE A 9 -1.65 -8.24 -11.96
CA PHE A 9 -0.22 -7.98 -11.68
C PHE A 9 0.15 -8.37 -10.26
N THR A 10 -0.68 -8.01 -9.29
CA THR A 10 -0.44 -8.35 -7.88
C THR A 10 -0.37 -9.88 -7.70
N GLY A 11 -1.32 -10.62 -8.27
CA GLY A 11 -1.34 -12.08 -8.21
C GLY A 11 -0.13 -12.73 -8.89
N LEU A 12 0.28 -12.24 -10.06
CA LEU A 12 1.45 -12.75 -10.78
C LEU A 12 2.74 -12.56 -9.96
N LEU A 13 2.93 -11.38 -9.37
CA LEU A 13 4.09 -11.08 -8.54
C LEU A 13 4.12 -11.94 -7.26
N LEU A 14 2.97 -12.13 -6.61
CA LEU A 14 2.85 -13.01 -5.44
C LEU A 14 3.16 -14.48 -5.79
N GLY A 15 2.73 -14.97 -6.96
CA GLY A 15 3.04 -16.31 -7.44
C GLY A 15 4.55 -16.52 -7.66
N ILE A 16 5.23 -15.53 -8.23
CA ILE A 16 6.70 -15.57 -8.41
C ILE A 16 7.40 -15.63 -7.04
N ALA A 17 6.96 -14.82 -6.08
CA ALA A 17 7.52 -14.81 -4.73
C ALA A 17 7.38 -16.17 -4.03
N TRP A 18 6.25 -16.85 -4.23
CA TRP A 18 6.02 -18.20 -3.70
C TRP A 18 7.02 -19.21 -4.27
N VAL A 19 7.21 -19.22 -5.59
CA VAL A 19 8.09 -20.21 -6.25
C VAL A 19 9.56 -19.98 -5.91
N VAL A 20 10.00 -18.72 -5.84
CA VAL A 20 11.42 -18.39 -5.65
C VAL A 20 11.86 -18.52 -4.19
N GLY A 21 11.02 -18.17 -3.22
CA GLY A 21 11.43 -18.11 -1.82
C GLY A 21 10.63 -18.99 -0.84
N GLY A 22 9.65 -19.76 -1.32
CA GLY A 22 8.81 -20.63 -0.49
C GLY A 22 7.81 -19.86 0.39
N PHE A 23 7.18 -20.56 1.33
CA PHE A 23 6.04 -20.04 2.11
C PHE A 23 6.38 -18.75 2.89
N TYR A 24 7.53 -18.70 3.56
CA TYR A 24 7.94 -17.51 4.31
C TYR A 24 8.23 -16.30 3.42
N ALA A 25 8.77 -16.51 2.21
CA ALA A 25 9.01 -15.42 1.26
C ALA A 25 7.71 -14.92 0.64
N PHE A 26 6.73 -15.78 0.40
CA PHE A 26 5.38 -15.37 0.01
C PHE A 26 4.75 -14.46 1.06
N VAL A 27 4.76 -14.89 2.33
CA VAL A 27 4.22 -14.09 3.44
C VAL A 27 4.99 -12.77 3.57
N GLY A 28 6.32 -12.81 3.51
CA GLY A 28 7.15 -11.60 3.55
C GLY A 28 6.83 -10.63 2.41
N THR A 29 6.63 -11.14 1.20
CA THR A 29 6.27 -10.32 0.03
C THR A 29 4.87 -9.73 0.16
N ALA A 30 3.91 -10.49 0.67
CA ALA A 30 2.56 -10.00 0.92
C ALA A 30 2.56 -8.89 2.00
N VAL A 31 3.32 -9.07 3.08
CA VAL A 31 3.50 -8.04 4.12
C VAL A 31 4.17 -6.80 3.55
N LEU A 32 5.26 -6.95 2.79
CA LEU A 32 5.97 -5.83 2.19
C LEU A 32 5.10 -5.09 1.17
N GLY A 33 4.31 -5.81 0.37
CA GLY A 33 3.32 -5.27 -0.55
C GLY A 33 2.22 -4.50 0.17
N ALA A 34 1.72 -5.01 1.29
CA ALA A 34 0.74 -4.31 2.14
C ALA A 34 1.33 -3.03 2.75
N ILE A 35 2.58 -3.07 3.22
CA ILE A 35 3.29 -1.88 3.72
C ILE A 35 3.45 -0.84 2.60
N GLY A 36 3.93 -1.26 1.43
CA GLY A 36 4.08 -0.37 0.26
C GLY A 36 2.75 0.23 -0.20
N PHE A 37 1.67 -0.55 -0.16
CA PHE A 37 0.32 -0.08 -0.46
C PHE A 37 -0.15 0.97 0.55
N LEU A 38 0.05 0.75 1.84
CA LEU A 38 -0.30 1.70 2.90
C LEU A 38 0.49 3.00 2.78
N VAL A 39 1.81 2.90 2.57
CA VAL A 39 2.68 4.06 2.34
C VAL A 39 2.25 4.82 1.07
N GLY A 40 1.97 4.10 -0.02
CA GLY A 40 1.49 4.69 -1.27
C GLY A 40 0.16 5.43 -1.09
N LYS A 41 -0.79 4.84 -0.34
CA LYS A 41 -2.07 5.50 0.00
C LYS A 41 -1.91 6.75 0.87
N VAL A 42 -0.95 6.73 1.79
CA VAL A 42 -0.59 7.89 2.62
C VAL A 42 0.01 9.00 1.76
N VAL A 43 0.98 8.68 0.90
CA VAL A 43 1.64 9.66 0.00
C VAL A 43 0.66 10.20 -1.04
N ALA A 44 -0.25 9.37 -1.53
CA ALA A 44 -1.29 9.78 -2.48
C ALA A 44 -2.35 10.73 -1.88
N GLY A 45 -2.33 10.96 -0.55
CA GLY A 45 -3.31 11.81 0.12
C GLY A 45 -4.71 11.20 0.23
N GLU A 46 -4.91 9.95 -0.25
CA GLU A 46 -6.18 9.23 -0.10
C GLU A 46 -6.40 8.76 1.35
N ILE A 47 -5.32 8.48 2.08
CA ILE A 47 -5.36 8.47 3.55
C ILE A 47 -4.92 9.87 3.94
N ASP A 48 -5.90 10.75 4.08
CA ASP A 48 -5.68 12.12 4.49
C ASP A 48 -5.16 12.13 5.94
N LEU A 49 -3.83 12.09 6.10
CA LEU A 49 -3.14 12.31 7.37
C LEU A 49 -2.91 13.81 7.61
N THR A 50 -3.27 14.68 6.65
CA THR A 50 -3.27 16.15 6.80
C THR A 50 -4.03 16.62 8.04
N PRO A 51 -5.17 16.03 8.45
CA PRO A 51 -5.85 16.36 9.70
C PRO A 51 -5.05 15.95 10.94
N TYR A 52 -4.16 14.95 10.84
CA TYR A 52 -3.37 14.41 11.95
C TYR A 52 -1.94 15.01 12.02
N LEU A 53 -1.41 15.50 10.91
CA LEU A 53 -0.10 16.17 10.78
C LEU A 53 -0.23 17.71 10.80
N GLY A 54 -1.40 18.25 10.46
CA GLY A 54 -1.71 19.68 10.43
C GLY A 54 -2.21 20.19 11.77
N GLY A 55 -1.29 20.43 12.71
CA GLY A 55 -1.55 21.22 13.90
C GLY A 55 -2.07 22.62 13.54
N GLY A 56 -3.32 22.87 13.90
CA GLY A 56 -3.97 24.17 14.15
C GLY A 56 -3.48 25.43 13.43
N SER A 57 -4.30 25.94 12.52
CA SER A 57 -4.48 27.38 12.39
C SER A 57 -5.94 27.74 12.72
N ARG A 58 -6.06 28.32 13.91
CA ARG A 58 -7.24 28.89 14.55
C ARG A 58 -8.05 29.80 13.61
N ARG A 59 -9.38 29.70 13.72
CA ARG A 59 -10.33 30.81 13.93
C ARG A 59 -9.84 32.21 13.51
N SER A 60 -10.53 32.84 12.57
CA SER A 60 -11.08 34.20 12.77
C SER A 60 -12.05 34.60 11.66
N ARG A 61 -13.26 34.96 12.10
CA ARG A 61 -14.27 35.89 11.53
C ARG A 61 -14.69 35.76 10.07
#